data_AF-A0A971E2Y1-F1
#
_entry.id   AF-A0A971E2Y1-F1
#
_cell.length_a   1.000
_cell.length_b   1.000
_cell.length_c   1.000
_cell.angle_alpha   90.00
_cell.angle_beta   90.00
_cell.angle_gamma   90.00
#
_symmetry.space_group_name_H-M   'P 1'
#
loop_
_entity.id
_entity.type
_entity.pdbx_description
1 polymer ?
#
loop_
_entity_poly.entity_id
_entity_poly.type
_entity_poly.pdbx_seq_one_letter_code
_entity_poly.pdbx_strand_id
1 'polypeptide(L)' 'MNNKEERDAFLQYTNDHNVMTRPIWNLMNRLPMYAHCQHVSLENSIWLPDRVVNIPSSVIIEGYWKSK' A
#
# COMPACT_ATOMS: atom_id res chain seq x y z
N MET A 1 5.39 -10.29 -3.82
CA MET A 1 4.35 -10.73 -4.78
C MET A 1 4.87 -10.51 -6.19
N ASN A 2 4.44 -11.32 -7.15
CA ASN A 2 5.03 -11.33 -8.49
C ASN A 2 4.48 -10.23 -9.40
N ASN A 3 3.22 -9.82 -9.19
CA ASN A 3 2.50 -8.83 -9.99
C ASN A 3 1.37 -8.15 -9.19
N LYS A 4 0.71 -7.19 -9.85
CA LYS A 4 -0.35 -6.37 -9.27
C LYS A 4 -1.58 -7.21 -8.89
N GLU A 5 -1.92 -8.21 -9.69
CA GLU A 5 -3.07 -9.09 -9.47
C GLU A 5 -2.91 -9.90 -8.18
N GLU A 6 -1.73 -10.48 -7.95
CA GLU A 6 -1.40 -11.17 -6.69
C GLU A 6 -1.44 -10.20 -5.51
N ARG A 7 -0.93 -8.97 -5.69
CA ARG A 7 -0.98 -7.93 -4.65
C ARG A 7 -2.41 -7.59 -4.28
N ASP A 8 -3.24 -7.31 -5.27
CA ASP A 8 -4.63 -6.94 -5.07
C ASP A 8 -5.43 -8.11 -4.46
N ALA A 9 -5.14 -9.35 -4.86
CA ALA A 9 -5.73 -10.55 -4.24
C ALA A 9 -5.33 -10.70 -2.77
N PHE A 10 -4.07 -10.45 -2.40
CA PHE A 10 -3.62 -10.45 -1.01
C PHE A 10 -4.33 -9.38 -0.17
N LEU A 11 -4.46 -8.16 -0.70
CA LEU A 11 -5.20 -7.08 -0.05
C LEU A 11 -6.65 -7.46 0.19
N GLN A 12 -7.32 -8.02 -0.81
CA GLN A 12 -8.71 -8.47 -0.70
C GLN A 12 -8.85 -9.55 0.36
N TYR A 13 -8.06 -10.61 0.25
CA TYR A 13 -8.07 -11.73 1.19
C TYR A 13 -7.89 -11.27 2.64
N THR A 14 -6.87 -10.46 2.91
CA THR A 14 -6.58 -10.03 4.30
C THR A 14 -7.65 -9.10 4.86
N ASN A 15 -8.16 -8.15 4.06
CA ASN A 15 -9.21 -7.24 4.50
C ASN A 15 -10.54 -7.99 4.75
N ASP A 16 -10.87 -9.00 3.94
CA ASP A 16 -12.04 -9.87 4.15
C ASP A 16 -11.95 -10.67 5.47
N HIS A 17 -10.73 -10.88 5.97
CA HIS A 17 -10.45 -11.55 7.24
C HIS A 17 -10.17 -10.56 8.40
N ASN A 18 -10.62 -9.31 8.28
CA ASN A 18 -10.46 -8.25 9.29
C ASN A 18 -9.00 -7.89 9.61
N VAL A 19 -8.05 -8.23 8.74
CA VAL A 19 -6.66 -7.77 8.84
C VAL A 19 -6.48 -6.58 7.91
N MET A 20 -6.37 -5.39 8.49
CA MET A 20 -6.29 -4.14 7.73
C MET A 20 -4.93 -4.00 7.02
N THR A 21 -4.85 -4.44 5.77
CA THR A 21 -3.70 -4.21 4.90
C THR A 21 -4.01 -3.15 3.86
N ARG A 22 -2.97 -2.44 3.41
CA ARG A 22 -3.12 -1.31 2.47
C ARG A 22 -2.09 -1.40 1.35
N PRO A 23 -2.41 -0.97 0.12
CA PRO A 23 -1.38 -0.76 -0.88
C PRO A 23 -0.41 0.34 -0.42
N ILE A 24 0.80 0.37 -1.01
CA ILE A 24 1.68 1.53 -0.86
C ILE A 24 1.15 2.73 -1.65
N TRP A 25 1.74 3.90 -1.43
CA TRP A 25 1.35 5.13 -2.12
C TRP A 25 1.43 5.00 -3.65
N ASN A 26 0.45 5.61 -4.33
CA ASN A 26 0.52 5.79 -5.78
C ASN A 26 1.63 6.80 -6.13
N LEU A 27 2.21 6.68 -7.32
CA LEU A 27 3.28 7.60 -7.73
C LEU A 27 2.71 8.99 -8.02
N MET A 28 3.47 10.01 -7.63
CA MET A 28 3.11 11.41 -7.83
C MET A 28 2.86 11.74 -9.30
N ASN A 29 3.71 11.27 -10.22
CA ASN A 29 3.58 11.53 -11.65
C ASN A 29 2.34 10.88 -12.30
N ARG A 30 1.64 9.98 -11.59
CA ARG A 30 0.34 9.42 -12.03
C ARG A 30 -0.86 10.25 -11.55
N LEU A 31 -0.64 11.20 -10.64
CA LEU A 31 -1.70 12.08 -10.16
C LEU A 31 -1.94 13.19 -11.18
N PRO A 32 -3.21 13.53 -11.50
CA PRO A 32 -3.52 14.56 -12.50
C PRO A 32 -2.82 15.90 -12.27
N MET A 33 -2.66 16.29 -11.00
CA MET A 33 -2.00 17.53 -10.60
C MET A 33 -0.50 17.60 -10.98
N TYR A 34 0.17 16.44 -11.12
CA TYR A 34 1.61 16.36 -11.39
C TYR A 34 1.95 15.61 -12.67
N ALA A 35 0.95 15.30 -13.51
CA ALA A 35 1.14 14.52 -14.74
C ALA A 35 2.10 15.17 -15.76
N HIS A 36 2.27 16.50 -15.69
CA HIS A 36 3.15 17.27 -16.57
C HIS A 36 4.40 17.80 -15.86
N CYS A 37 4.63 17.45 -14.60
CA CYS A 37 5.83 17.84 -13.89
C CYS A 37 7.03 16.98 -14.34
N GLN A 38 8.22 17.57 -14.30
CA GLN A 38 9.45 16.85 -14.61
C GLN A 38 9.64 15.68 -13.64
N HIS A 39 9.98 14.53 -14.19
CA HIS A 39 10.43 13.36 -13.45
C HIS A 39 11.53 12.65 -14.25
N VAL A 40 12.38 11.89 -13.56
CA VAL A 40 13.43 11.08 -14.19
C VAL A 40 12.94 9.64 -14.41
N SER A 41 13.85 8.70 -14.69
CA SER A 41 13.51 7.28 -14.65
C SER A 41 13.03 6.91 -13.24
N LEU A 42 11.81 6.36 -13.16
CA LEU A 42 11.14 5.95 -11.93
C LEU A 42 10.97 4.43 -11.86
N GLU A 43 11.89 3.66 -12.47
CA GLU A 43 11.81 2.20 -12.60
C GLU A 43 11.39 1.49 -11.30
N ASN A 44 12.11 1.73 -10.21
CA ASN A 44 11.80 1.13 -8.90
C ASN A 44 10.45 1.62 -8.36
N SER A 45 10.20 2.93 -8.44
CA SER A 45 8.96 3.54 -7.95
C SER A 45 7.74 3.05 -8.72
N ILE A 46 7.89 2.65 -9.98
CA ILE A 46 6.83 2.04 -10.82
C ILE A 46 6.67 0.57 -10.47
N TRP A 47 7.77 -0.13 -10.16
CA TRP A 47 7.79 -1.57 -9.89
C TRP A 47 7.22 -1.95 -8.51
N LEU A 48 7.51 -1.15 -7.47
CA LEU A 48 7.13 -1.42 -6.07
C LEU A 48 5.61 -1.45 -5.82
N PRO A 49 4.80 -0.52 -6.36
CA PRO A 49 3.37 -0.48 -6.08
C PRO A 49 2.63 -1.73 -6.53
N ASP A 50 3.14 -2.46 -7.50
CA ASP A 50 2.49 -3.68 -7.98
C ASP A 50 2.81 -4.89 -7.08
N ARG A 51 3.68 -4.76 -6.07
CA ARG A 51 4.24 -5.90 -5.34
C ARG A 51 4.32 -5.75 -3.83
N VAL A 52 4.17 -4.52 -3.32
CA VAL A 52 4.31 -4.20 -1.90
C VAL A 52 2.95 -3.89 -1.28
N VAL A 53 2.80 -4.31 -0.03
CA VAL A 53 1.66 -4.02 0.85
C VAL A 53 2.16 -3.53 2.19
N ASN A 54 1.43 -2.60 2.78
CA ASN A 54 1.60 -2.19 4.17
C ASN A 54 0.77 -3.10 5.07
N ILE A 55 1.40 -3.62 6.11
CA ILE A 55 0.78 -4.45 7.14
C ILE A 55 0.44 -3.61 8.38
N PRO A 56 -0.50 -4.06 9.23
CA PRO A 56 -0.66 -3.49 10.56
C PRO A 56 0.66 -3.57 11.34
N SER A 57 1.21 -2.41 11.71
CA SER A 57 2.51 -2.31 12.39
C SER A 57 2.48 -1.40 13.61
N SER A 58 1.28 -1.17 14.17
CA SER A 58 1.13 -0.35 15.39
C SER A 58 1.72 -1.06 16.60
N VAL A 59 2.27 -0.27 17.52
CA VAL A 59 2.75 -0.78 18.81
C VAL A 59 1.58 -1.36 19.61
N ILE A 60 1.84 -2.48 20.29
CA ILE A 60 0.88 -3.07 21.23
C ILE A 60 1.02 -2.31 22.55
N ILE A 61 0.04 -1.45 22.86
CA ILE A 61 -0.04 -0.72 24.12
C ILE A 61 -1.05 -1.41 25.02
N GLU A 62 -0.64 -1.76 26.24
CA GLU A 62 -1.54 -2.35 27.23
C GLU A 62 -2.71 -1.40 27.54
N GLY A 63 -3.93 -1.91 27.47
CA GLY A 63 -5.14 -1.15 27.83
C GLY A 63 -5.70 -0.21 26.75
N TYR A 64 -5.02 0.02 25.62
CA TYR A 64 -5.49 0.93 24.55
C TYR A 64 -6.87 0.56 23.98
N TRP A 65 -7.18 -0.73 23.91
CA TRP A 65 -8.46 -1.24 23.41
C TRP A 65 -9.52 -1.45 24.51
N LYS A 66 -9.17 -1.28 25.79
CA LYS A 66 -10.10 -1.51 26.91
C LYS A 66 -11.03 -0.32 27.20
N SER A 67 -10.78 0.83 26.58
CA SER A 67 -11.55 2.07 26.79
C SER A 67 -12.49 2.44 25.63
N LYS A 68 -12.65 1.55 24.64
CA LYS A 68 -13.60 1.71 23.53
C LYS A 68 -14.83 0.84 23.69
#